data_AF-A0A832E8R7-F1
#
_entry.id   AF-A0A832E8R7-F1
#
_cell.length_a   1.000
_cell.length_b   1.000
_cell.length_c   1.000
_cell.angle_alpha   90.00
_cell.angle_beta   90.00
_cell.angle_gamma   90.00
#
_symmetry.space_group_name_H-M   'P 1'
#
loop_
_entity.id
_entity.type
_entity.pdbx_description
1 polymer ?
#
loop_
_entity_poly.entity_id
_entity_poly.type
_entity_poly.pdbx_seq_one_letter_code
_entity_poly.pdbx_strand_id
1 'polypeptide(L)' 'YSPLIDSIQVKRRGDVRRAKLYYLRDLAGRAARIKEKVIKKG' A
#
# COMPACT_ATOMS: atom_id res chain seq x y z
N TYR A 1 7.08 -18.44 -3.40
CA TYR A 1 6.60 -19.16 -2.20
C TYR A 1 7.75 -19.22 -1.21
N SER A 2 7.52 -18.88 0.06
CA SER A 2 8.55 -18.85 1.10
C SER A 2 8.06 -19.63 2.32
N PRO A 3 8.85 -20.56 2.87
CA PRO A 3 8.45 -21.34 4.05
C PRO A 3 8.50 -20.54 5.36
N LEU A 4 9.08 -19.34 5.36
CA LEU A 4 9.20 -18.49 6.55
C LEU A 4 7.96 -17.62 6.83
N ILE A 5 7.03 -17.50 5.87
CA ILE A 5 5.85 -16.65 5.98
C ILE A 5 4.62 -17.55 6.09
N ASP A 6 3.92 -17.46 7.24
CA ASP A 6 2.69 -18.20 7.51
C ASP A 6 1.50 -17.67 6.69
N SER A 7 1.11 -16.40 6.91
CA SER A 7 -0.08 -15.81 6.30
C SER A 7 0.03 -14.30 6.07
N ILE A 8 -0.78 -13.78 5.14
CA ILE A 8 -0.87 -12.35 4.83
C ILE A 8 -2.33 -11.91 4.97
N GLN A 9 -2.59 -10.92 5.82
CA GLN A 9 -3.91 -10.30 5.98
C GLN A 9 -3.88 -8.84 5.53
N VAL A 10 -4.87 -8.43 4.73
CA VAL A 10 -4.99 -7.05 4.26
C VAL A 10 -5.64 -6.20 5.35
N LYS A 11 -4.88 -5.29 5.97
CA LYS A 11 -5.43 -4.36 6.96
C LYS A 11 -6.21 -3.22 6.30
N ARG A 12 -5.63 -2.58 5.28
CA ARG A 12 -6.20 -1.42 4.56
C ARG A 12 -5.74 -1.41 3.12
N ARG A 13 -6.47 -0.73 2.24
CA ARG A 13 -6.10 -0.54 0.82
C ARG A 13 -5.75 0.92 0.56
N GLY A 14 -4.59 1.17 -0.04
CA GLY A 14 -4.17 2.50 -0.45
C GLY A 14 -4.75 2.89 -1.83
N ASP A 15 -4.96 4.18 -2.03
CA ASP A 15 -5.29 4.77 -3.33
C ASP A 15 -3.99 5.11 -4.08
N VAL A 16 -3.65 4.29 -5.07
CA VAL A 16 -2.41 4.41 -5.85
C VAL A 16 -2.71 4.24 -7.34
N ARG A 17 -1.97 4.96 -8.18
CA ARG A 17 -2.11 4.90 -9.66
C ARG A 17 -1.14 3.94 -10.32
N ARG A 18 0.03 3.70 -9.71
CA ARG A 18 1.08 2.84 -10.25
C ARG A 18 1.01 1.46 -9.59
N ALA A 19 1.22 0.40 -10.37
CA ALA A 19 1.30 -0.97 -9.86
C ALA A 19 2.56 -1.21 -9.01
N LYS A 20 3.69 -0.57 -9.36
CA LYS A 20 4.95 -0.61 -8.60
C LYS A 20 5.18 0.74 -7.92
N LEU A 21 5.44 0.73 -6.62
CA LEU A 21 5.55 1.93 -5.78
C LEU A 21 7.00 2.34 -5.50
N TYR A 22 7.93 2.12 -6.43
CA TYR A 22 9.36 2.41 -6.20
C TYR A 22 9.65 3.89 -5.94
N TYR A 23 8.81 4.79 -6.45
CA TYR A 23 8.92 6.22 -6.18
C TYR A 23 8.82 6.57 -4.68
N LEU A 24 8.25 5.68 -3.85
CA LEU A 24 8.21 5.88 -2.41
C LEU A 24 9.57 5.72 -1.74
N ARG A 25 10.54 5.05 -2.38
CA ARG A 25 11.87 4.82 -1.81
C ARG A 25 12.67 6.11 -1.61
N ASP A 26 12.45 7.09 -2.50
CA ASP A 26 13.12 8.38 -2.46
C ASP A 26 12.32 9.44 -1.67
N LEU A 27 11.14 9.07 -1.14
CA LEU A 27 10.26 9.98 -0.39
C LEU A 27 10.32 9.68 1.10
N ALA A 28 10.23 10.74 1.90
CA ALA A 28 10.21 10.65 3.35
C ALA A 28 9.11 11.50 3.99
N GLY A 29 8.79 11.19 5.25
CA GLY A 29 7.86 11.95 6.07
C GLY A 29 6.46 12.07 5.45
N ARG A 30 5.95 13.30 5.35
CA ARG A 30 4.60 13.56 4.82
C ARG A 30 4.47 13.19 3.34
N ALA A 31 5.55 13.29 2.57
CA ALA A 31 5.54 13.04 1.13
C ALA A 31 5.34 11.56 0.77
N ALA A 32 5.76 10.65 1.65
CA ALA A 32 5.61 9.20 1.44
C ALA A 32 4.22 8.66 1.82
N ARG A 33 3.32 9.48 2.38
CA ARG A 33 2.02 9.03 2.87
C ARG A 33 1.07 8.71 1.71
N ILE A 34 0.53 7.49 1.72
CA ILE A 34 -0.51 7.04 0.79
C ILE A 34 -1.87 7.21 1.46
N LYS A 35 -2.84 7.79 0.75
CA LYS A 35 -4.23 7.90 1.22
C LYS A 35 -4.93 6.55 1.13
N GLU A 36 -5.87 6.31 2.02
CA GLU A 36 -6.70 5.11 1.94
C GLU A 36 -7.71 5.20 0.82
N LYS A 37 -7.98 4.05 0.19
CA LYS A 37 -9.01 3.93 -0.83
C LYS A 37 -10.38 3.88 -0.16
N VAL A 38 -11.09 5.00 -0.19
CA VAL A 38 -12.48 5.08 0.29
C VAL A 38 -13.38 4.46 -0.77
N ILE A 39 -13.82 3.22 -0.53
CA ILE A 39 -14.86 2.59 -1.35
C ILE A 39 -16.20 3.11 -0.82
N LYS A 40 -16.87 3.98 -1.57
CA LYS A 40 -18.29 4.26 -1.28
C LYS A 40 -19.05 2.97 -1.56
N LYS A 41 -19.66 2.38 -0.53
CA LYS A 41 -20.71 1.39 -0.74
C LYS A 41 -21.89 2.17 -1.32
N GLY A 42 -22.22 1.87 -2.58
CA GLY A 42 -23.46 2.34 -3.19
C GLY A 42 -24.68 1.75 -2.50
#